data_AF-A0A0P8BRU4-F1
#
_entry.id   AF-A0A0P8BRU4-F1
#
_cell.length_a   1.000
_cell.length_b   1.000
_cell.length_c   1.000
_cell.angle_alpha   90.00
_cell.angle_beta   90.00
_cell.angle_gamma   90.00
#
_symmetry.space_group_name_H-M   'P 1'
#
loop_
_entity.id
_entity.type
_entity.pdbx_description
1 polymer ?
#
loop_
_entity_poly.entity_id
_entity_poly.type
_entity_poly.pdbx_seq_one_letter_code
_entity_poly.pdbx_strand_id
1 'polypeptide(L)'
;MPLTQICCLLLAQANPEINDWDIGIRAGLSYQVGTQSNRTGFNLGTFARSNFSDTEAFLSLSTYKNFSHIQTSEPGRESQISIGITQGFGLEKEDFNNYDWSLSANNTHRNNSVSLYLNIYIDTYETSQRTLGLGANIGDLNVRLENDYDPTRILGDYGDRYRTAAVEVGYLVSNETQLIAGINLFTGEPGEGGFLSREAGGTGRYGSYTMIRADGSDVTARDRSVGNAYVGLRGLNLASSEFERAIGLDDLQIKVGWSSEAIRGATQNQFHDLIRYPHIPLRDSPGKLYLELGTNHGQTLYP
;
A
#
# COMPACT_ATOMS: atom_id res chain seq x y z
N MET A 1 4.43 -11.95 47.35
CA MET A 1 4.74 -11.04 46.23
C MET A 1 4.11 -11.64 45.00
N PRO A 2 2.99 -11.13 44.47
CA PRO A 2 2.45 -11.67 43.25
C PRO A 2 3.29 -11.15 42.08
N LEU A 3 3.81 -12.09 41.28
CA LEU A 3 4.38 -11.80 39.98
C LEU A 3 3.31 -11.15 39.12
N THR A 4 3.52 -9.90 38.75
CA THR A 4 2.81 -9.22 37.67
C THR A 4 3.14 -9.97 36.38
N GLN A 5 2.27 -10.92 35.99
CA GLN A 5 2.25 -11.47 34.65
C GLN A 5 1.81 -10.35 33.71
N ILE A 6 2.77 -9.67 33.10
CA ILE A 6 2.52 -8.86 31.91
C ILE A 6 2.31 -9.85 30.77
N CYS A 7 1.07 -10.33 30.66
CA CYS A 7 0.57 -11.01 29.49
C CYS A 7 0.26 -9.91 28.47
N CYS A 8 1.25 -9.51 27.68
CA CYS A 8 1.01 -8.69 26.48
C CYS A 8 0.42 -9.60 25.39
N LEU A 9 -0.87 -9.90 25.55
CA LEU A 9 -1.75 -10.40 24.52
C LEU A 9 -2.98 -9.50 24.59
N LEU A 10 -2.96 -8.36 23.89
CA LEU A 10 -4.17 -7.55 23.73
C LEU A 10 -4.79 -7.85 22.36
N LEU A 11 -5.48 -8.99 22.33
CA LEU A 11 -6.66 -9.23 21.50
C LEU A 11 -7.81 -8.45 22.14
N ALA A 12 -8.08 -7.23 21.68
CA ALA A 12 -9.26 -6.49 22.13
C ALA A 12 -9.68 -5.47 21.07
N GLN A 13 -10.72 -5.80 20.30
CA GLN A 13 -11.61 -4.78 19.78
C GLN A 13 -12.50 -4.34 20.96
N ALA A 14 -12.12 -3.28 21.66
CA ALA A 14 -12.99 -2.63 22.62
C ALA A 14 -13.75 -1.53 21.87
N ASN A 15 -15.05 -1.72 21.63
CA ASN A 15 -15.96 -0.71 21.11
C ASN A 15 -16.79 -0.12 22.25
N PRO A 16 -16.25 0.79 23.09
CA PRO A 16 -17.12 1.54 23.99
C PRO A 16 -17.96 2.49 23.13
N GLU A 17 -19.26 2.25 23.04
CA GLU A 17 -20.20 3.23 22.51
C GLU A 17 -20.23 4.44 23.45
N ILE A 18 -19.57 5.53 23.05
CA ILE A 18 -19.57 6.79 23.80
C ILE A 18 -20.26 7.81 22.92
N ASN A 19 -21.53 8.12 23.20
CA ASN A 19 -22.27 9.21 22.56
C ASN A 19 -22.30 9.13 21.00
N ASP A 20 -22.81 8.03 20.41
CA ASP A 20 -22.88 7.81 18.95
C ASP A 20 -21.53 7.64 18.23
N TRP A 21 -20.49 7.26 18.97
CA TRP A 21 -19.18 6.91 18.42
C TRP A 21 -18.80 5.47 18.69
N ASP A 22 -18.25 4.82 17.68
CA ASP A 22 -17.56 3.55 17.78
C ASP A 22 -16.05 3.78 17.68
N ILE A 23 -15.32 3.39 18.70
CA ILE A 23 -13.87 3.47 18.75
C ILE A 23 -13.33 2.07 18.80
N GLY A 24 -12.25 1.75 18.09
CA GLY A 24 -11.63 0.43 18.22
C GLY A 24 -10.13 0.47 18.02
N ILE A 25 -9.45 -0.50 18.61
CA ILE A 25 -8.00 -0.69 18.53
C ILE A 25 -7.74 -2.10 17.98
N ARG A 26 -6.66 -2.26 17.23
CA ARG A 26 -6.24 -3.52 16.62
C ARG A 26 -4.75 -3.66 16.73
N ALA A 27 -4.28 -4.85 17.05
CA ALA A 27 -2.87 -5.17 17.01
C ALA A 27 -2.69 -6.59 16.47
N GLY A 28 -1.67 -6.82 15.66
CA GLY A 28 -1.46 -8.12 15.05
C GLY A 28 -0.06 -8.28 14.48
N LEU A 29 0.36 -9.54 14.34
CA LEU A 29 1.56 -9.86 13.57
C LEU A 29 1.23 -9.87 12.09
N SER A 30 2.26 -9.62 11.28
CA SER A 30 2.19 -9.79 9.84
C SER A 30 3.39 -10.54 9.32
N TYR A 31 3.16 -11.34 8.30
CA TYR A 31 4.20 -11.97 7.51
C TYR A 31 3.81 -11.97 6.06
N GLN A 32 4.83 -12.00 5.22
CA GLN A 32 4.72 -12.14 3.79
C GLN A 32 5.90 -12.99 3.37
N VAL A 33 5.59 -14.11 2.72
CA VAL A 33 6.56 -15.07 2.24
C VAL A 33 6.33 -15.22 0.75
N GLY A 34 7.39 -15.03 -0.02
CA GLY A 34 7.29 -15.02 -1.45
C GLY A 34 8.64 -15.16 -2.13
N THR A 35 8.57 -15.37 -3.43
CA THR A 35 9.78 -15.53 -4.27
C THR A 35 10.60 -14.24 -4.42
N GLN A 36 9.99 -13.07 -4.18
CA GLN A 36 10.64 -11.76 -4.36
C GLN A 36 10.57 -10.87 -3.12
N SER A 37 9.58 -11.04 -2.24
CA SER A 37 9.46 -10.30 -0.99
C SER A 37 9.26 -11.27 0.17
N ASN A 38 10.04 -11.09 1.23
CA ASN A 38 9.93 -11.86 2.45
C ASN A 38 10.08 -10.90 3.63
N ARG A 39 9.04 -10.77 4.43
CA ARG A 39 9.03 -9.87 5.58
C ARG A 39 8.19 -10.41 6.72
N THR A 40 8.52 -9.96 7.92
CA THR A 40 7.69 -10.13 9.11
C THR A 40 7.57 -8.80 9.82
N GLY A 41 6.46 -8.58 10.51
CA GLY A 41 6.18 -7.30 11.12
C GLY A 41 5.09 -7.36 12.15
N PHE A 42 4.78 -6.18 12.65
CA PHE A 42 3.74 -5.91 13.61
C PHE A 42 2.92 -4.72 13.12
N ASN A 43 1.62 -4.79 13.34
CA ASN A 43 0.67 -3.74 12.99
C ASN A 43 -0.12 -3.33 14.22
N LEU A 44 -0.38 -2.05 14.34
CA LEU A 44 -1.25 -1.43 15.33
C LEU A 44 -2.17 -0.44 14.61
N GLY A 45 -3.48 -0.61 14.73
CA GLY A 45 -4.48 0.28 14.16
C GLY A 45 -5.44 0.80 15.22
N THR A 46 -5.97 1.98 15.00
CA THR A 46 -7.09 2.54 15.77
C THR A 46 -8.05 3.26 14.83
N PHE A 47 -9.32 3.26 15.18
CA PHE A 47 -10.35 4.00 14.46
C PHE A 47 -11.33 4.66 15.43
N ALA A 48 -11.94 5.74 14.96
CA ALA A 48 -13.08 6.40 15.59
C ALA A 48 -14.11 6.71 14.51
N ARG A 49 -15.32 6.23 14.69
CA ARG A 49 -16.41 6.34 13.73
C ARG A 49 -17.62 6.99 14.36
N SER A 50 -18.22 7.94 13.65
CA SER A 50 -19.46 8.59 14.04
C SER A 50 -20.63 7.90 13.35
N ASN A 51 -21.57 7.38 14.13
CA ASN A 51 -22.78 6.71 13.63
C ASN A 51 -23.77 7.69 13.00
N PHE A 52 -23.76 8.96 13.40
CA PHE A 52 -24.62 9.99 12.82
C PHE A 52 -24.18 10.43 11.42
N SER A 53 -22.87 10.50 11.18
CA SER A 53 -22.31 11.05 9.94
C SER A 53 -21.74 9.99 9.00
N ASP A 54 -21.78 8.71 9.39
CA ASP A 54 -21.17 7.59 8.67
C ASP A 54 -19.69 7.83 8.30
N THR A 55 -19.02 8.65 9.11
CA THR A 55 -17.63 9.02 8.92
C THR A 55 -16.75 8.22 9.87
N GLU A 56 -15.68 7.64 9.36
CA GLU A 56 -14.64 6.97 10.14
C GLU A 56 -13.31 7.67 9.92
N ALA A 57 -12.61 7.99 11.00
CA ALA A 57 -11.20 8.35 10.97
C ALA A 57 -10.37 7.19 11.50
N PHE A 58 -9.21 6.92 10.89
CA PHE A 58 -8.32 5.86 11.32
C PHE A 58 -6.86 6.30 11.35
N LEU A 59 -6.09 5.60 12.19
CA LEU A 59 -4.64 5.69 12.28
C LEU A 59 -4.07 4.27 12.34
N SER A 60 -3.09 3.99 11.51
CA SER A 60 -2.37 2.71 11.48
C SER A 60 -0.86 2.94 11.57
N LEU A 61 -0.19 2.06 12.28
CA LEU A 61 1.25 1.95 12.38
C LEU A 61 1.64 0.51 12.09
N SER A 62 2.45 0.33 11.07
CA SER A 62 3.02 -0.96 10.69
C SER A 62 4.54 -0.88 10.73
N THR A 63 5.20 -1.92 11.22
CA THR A 63 6.66 -2.01 11.20
C THR A 63 7.10 -3.39 10.76
N TYR A 64 8.02 -3.45 9.82
CA TYR A 64 8.47 -4.65 9.15
C TYR A 64 9.99 -4.79 9.24
N LYS A 65 10.42 -6.03 9.50
CA LYS A 65 11.76 -6.51 9.16
C LYS A 65 11.66 -7.20 7.81
N ASN A 66 12.28 -6.60 6.81
CA ASN A 66 12.37 -7.14 5.46
C ASN A 66 13.64 -8.00 5.37
N PHE A 67 13.46 -9.27 4.99
CA PHE A 67 14.57 -10.21 4.72
C PHE A 67 14.98 -10.18 3.25
N SER A 68 13.99 -9.99 2.37
CA SER A 68 14.21 -9.69 0.96
C SER A 68 13.11 -8.74 0.50
N HIS A 69 13.44 -7.86 -0.43
CA HIS A 69 12.49 -6.92 -0.99
C HIS A 69 12.42 -7.08 -2.50
N ILE A 70 11.24 -6.89 -3.08
CA ILE A 70 11.08 -6.92 -4.54
C ILE A 70 11.99 -5.87 -5.22
N GLN A 71 12.21 -4.76 -4.51
CA GLN A 71 13.02 -3.66 -4.99
C GLN A 71 14.50 -3.70 -4.55
N THR A 72 14.88 -4.46 -3.53
CA THR A 72 16.28 -4.57 -3.10
C THR A 72 16.59 -5.96 -2.57
N SER A 73 17.77 -6.48 -2.91
CA SER A 73 18.29 -7.72 -2.33
C SER A 73 18.75 -7.55 -0.88
N GLU A 74 18.81 -6.32 -0.37
CA GLU A 74 19.32 -6.04 0.97
C GLU A 74 18.22 -6.13 2.03
N PRO A 75 18.49 -6.81 3.16
CA PRO A 75 17.58 -6.82 4.29
C PRO A 75 17.56 -5.45 4.96
N GLY A 76 16.39 -5.02 5.41
CA GLY A 76 16.22 -3.68 5.99
C GLY A 76 15.05 -3.63 6.95
N ARG A 77 14.68 -2.42 7.34
CA ARG A 77 13.49 -2.16 8.14
C ARG A 77 12.66 -1.09 7.44
N GLU A 78 11.36 -1.25 7.53
CA GLU A 78 10.40 -0.28 7.03
C GLU A 78 9.29 -0.12 8.06
N SER A 79 8.93 1.12 8.34
CA SER A 79 7.75 1.47 9.11
C SER A 79 6.81 2.30 8.23
N GLN A 80 5.52 2.06 8.38
CA GLN A 80 4.46 2.73 7.67
C GLN A 80 3.52 3.36 8.70
N ILE A 81 3.24 4.65 8.54
CA ILE A 81 2.22 5.35 9.34
C ILE A 81 1.15 5.80 8.35
N SER A 82 -0.10 5.41 8.61
CA SER A 82 -1.23 5.73 7.75
C SER A 82 -2.30 6.46 8.55
N ILE A 83 -2.75 7.59 8.04
CA ILE A 83 -3.85 8.35 8.62
C ILE A 83 -4.89 8.62 7.55
N GLY A 84 -6.17 8.43 7.85
CA GLY A 84 -7.20 8.64 6.84
C GLY A 84 -8.58 8.85 7.40
N ILE A 85 -9.47 9.19 6.47
CA ILE A 85 -10.90 9.38 6.69
C ILE A 85 -11.66 8.59 5.62
N THR A 86 -12.75 7.96 6.03
CA THR A 86 -13.68 7.22 5.19
C THR A 86 -15.09 7.76 5.40
N GLN A 87 -15.78 8.11 4.32
CA GLN A 87 -17.18 8.52 4.35
C GLN A 87 -18.03 7.40 3.73
N GLY A 88 -18.95 6.85 4.52
CA GLY A 88 -19.93 5.87 4.09
C GLY A 88 -21.15 6.53 3.43
N PHE A 89 -21.77 5.85 2.47
CA PHE A 89 -23.04 6.27 1.85
C PHE A 89 -23.83 5.09 1.26
N GLY A 90 -25.14 5.29 1.06
CA GLY A 90 -26.04 4.27 0.52
C GLY A 90 -26.83 3.55 1.61
N LEU A 91 -27.29 2.33 1.31
CA LEU A 91 -28.06 1.51 2.25
C LEU A 91 -27.19 1.06 3.43
N GLU A 92 -27.83 0.82 4.56
CA GLU A 92 -27.18 0.23 5.73
C GLU A 92 -26.86 -1.24 5.46
N LYS A 93 -25.70 -1.68 5.95
CA LYS A 93 -25.30 -3.08 5.94
C LYS A 93 -26.10 -3.82 7.01
N GLU A 94 -26.70 -4.95 6.63
CA GLU A 94 -27.36 -5.84 7.60
C GLU A 94 -26.35 -6.57 8.49
N ASP A 95 -25.17 -6.88 7.94
CA ASP A 95 -24.09 -7.56 8.66
C ASP A 95 -22.84 -6.70 8.74
N PHE A 96 -22.33 -6.55 9.95
CA PHE A 96 -21.02 -5.97 10.23
C PHE A 96 -19.94 -7.06 10.27
N ASN A 97 -19.98 -7.96 9.28
CA ASN A 97 -19.06 -9.08 9.24
C ASN A 97 -17.80 -8.71 8.47
N ASN A 98 -16.70 -8.72 9.21
CA ASN A 98 -15.33 -8.57 8.77
C ASN A 98 -14.89 -7.14 8.43
N TYR A 99 -14.36 -6.48 9.46
CA TYR A 99 -13.67 -5.21 9.31
C TYR A 99 -12.30 -5.48 8.68
N ASP A 100 -12.21 -5.28 7.36
CA ASP A 100 -10.98 -5.44 6.58
C ASP A 100 -9.88 -4.52 7.14
N TRP A 101 -8.69 -5.11 7.34
CA TRP A 101 -7.52 -4.44 7.91
C TRP A 101 -6.84 -3.48 6.93
N SER A 102 -7.34 -3.39 5.69
CA SER A 102 -6.83 -2.50 4.70
C SER A 102 -7.20 -1.04 4.97
N LEU A 103 -6.28 -0.13 4.65
CA LEU A 103 -6.40 1.31 4.91
C LEU A 103 -7.56 1.99 4.16
N SER A 104 -8.25 1.28 3.27
CA SER A 104 -9.40 1.79 2.53
C SER A 104 -10.59 0.84 2.57
N ALA A 105 -10.61 -0.05 3.56
CA ALA A 105 -11.72 -0.93 3.83
C ALA A 105 -12.98 -0.11 4.13
N ASN A 106 -14.12 -0.57 3.63
CA ASN A 106 -15.39 0.02 4.01
C ASN A 106 -15.85 -0.53 5.37
N ASN A 107 -15.37 0.11 6.41
CA ASN A 107 -15.75 -0.19 7.79
C ASN A 107 -16.89 0.68 8.31
N THR A 108 -17.58 1.39 7.42
CA THR A 108 -18.79 2.14 7.77
C THR A 108 -19.99 1.20 7.79
N HIS A 109 -21.09 1.64 8.42
CA HIS A 109 -22.37 0.93 8.37
C HIS A 109 -23.06 1.02 7.02
N ARG A 110 -22.43 1.59 5.99
CA ARG A 110 -23.00 1.81 4.68
C ARG A 110 -22.41 0.86 3.65
N ASN A 111 -23.20 0.45 2.67
CA ASN A 111 -22.77 -0.44 1.59
C ASN A 111 -21.68 0.15 0.70
N ASN A 112 -21.59 1.47 0.62
CA ASN A 112 -20.57 2.15 -0.17
C ASN A 112 -19.74 3.07 0.70
N SER A 113 -18.50 3.35 0.27
CA SER A 113 -17.68 4.37 0.91
C SER A 113 -16.66 4.98 -0.06
N VAL A 114 -16.19 6.17 0.30
CA VAL A 114 -14.97 6.76 -0.27
C VAL A 114 -14.00 7.08 0.85
N SER A 115 -12.71 6.87 0.60
CA SER A 115 -11.64 7.07 1.57
C SER A 115 -10.56 7.96 1.00
N LEU A 116 -9.98 8.80 1.87
CA LEU A 116 -8.78 9.58 1.59
C LEU A 116 -7.79 9.31 2.73
N TYR A 117 -6.57 8.96 2.38
CA TYR A 117 -5.55 8.63 3.38
C TYR A 117 -4.15 9.09 2.96
N LEU A 118 -3.31 9.36 3.95
CA LEU A 118 -1.91 9.71 3.81
C LEU A 118 -1.08 8.57 4.39
N ASN A 119 -0.12 8.05 3.63
CA ASN A 119 0.88 7.11 4.13
C ASN A 119 2.23 7.81 4.25
N ILE A 120 2.97 7.47 5.31
CA ILE A 120 4.33 7.91 5.57
C ILE A 120 5.19 6.66 5.72
N TYR A 121 6.11 6.47 4.78
CA TYR A 121 7.09 5.40 4.76
C TYR A 121 8.39 5.90 5.36
N ILE A 122 8.92 5.15 6.32
CA ILE A 122 10.21 5.40 6.95
C ILE A 122 11.00 4.10 6.84
N ASP A 123 12.09 4.11 6.10
CA ASP A 123 12.86 2.91 5.82
C ASP A 123 14.37 3.14 5.91
N THR A 124 15.11 2.04 6.02
CA THR A 124 16.58 2.03 6.00
C THR A 124 17.16 1.99 4.58
N TYR A 125 16.31 2.10 3.56
CA TYR A 125 16.68 1.99 2.15
C TYR A 125 16.85 3.36 1.49
N GLU A 126 16.73 4.44 2.27
CA GLU A 126 16.76 5.82 1.77
C GLU A 126 15.63 6.11 0.76
N THR A 127 14.53 5.37 0.87
CA THR A 127 13.31 5.50 0.05
C THR A 127 12.12 6.02 0.85
N SER A 128 12.41 6.62 2.01
CA SER A 128 11.40 7.19 2.90
C SER A 128 10.62 8.29 2.17
N GLN A 129 9.30 8.18 2.15
CA GLN A 129 8.45 9.08 1.37
C GLN A 129 7.04 9.16 1.95
N ARG A 130 6.25 10.08 1.40
CA ARG A 130 4.83 10.24 1.72
C ARG A 130 4.03 10.01 0.46
N THR A 131 2.86 9.40 0.59
CA THR A 131 1.93 9.16 -0.52
C THR A 131 0.51 9.50 -0.12
N LEU A 132 -0.26 9.97 -1.09
CA LEU A 132 -1.70 10.19 -0.93
C LEU A 132 -2.43 9.01 -1.56
N GLY A 133 -3.42 8.49 -0.84
CA GLY A 133 -4.24 7.39 -1.28
C GLY A 133 -5.72 7.73 -1.30
N LEU A 134 -6.41 7.10 -2.24
CA LEU A 134 -7.84 7.21 -2.46
C LEU A 134 -8.44 5.80 -2.51
N GLY A 135 -9.56 5.61 -1.83
CA GLY A 135 -10.33 4.37 -1.85
C GLY A 135 -11.76 4.61 -2.26
N ALA A 136 -12.36 3.67 -2.97
CA ALA A 136 -13.79 3.64 -3.23
C ALA A 136 -14.30 2.20 -3.08
N ASN A 137 -15.39 2.03 -2.34
CA ASN A 137 -16.12 0.78 -2.20
C ASN A 137 -17.53 1.01 -2.70
N ILE A 138 -17.96 0.30 -3.75
CA ILE A 138 -19.29 0.42 -4.35
C ILE A 138 -19.90 -0.99 -4.45
N GLY A 139 -20.76 -1.33 -3.49
CA GLY A 139 -21.22 -2.71 -3.32
C GLY A 139 -20.04 -3.66 -3.15
N ASP A 140 -19.97 -4.67 -4.01
CA ASP A 140 -18.92 -5.69 -4.00
C ASP A 140 -17.59 -5.22 -4.64
N LEU A 141 -17.59 -4.07 -5.32
CA LEU A 141 -16.41 -3.53 -6.00
C LEU A 141 -15.60 -2.64 -5.05
N ASN A 142 -14.29 -2.87 -4.97
CA ASN A 142 -13.34 -2.01 -4.27
C ASN A 142 -12.29 -1.50 -5.26
N VAL A 143 -11.92 -0.23 -5.17
CA VAL A 143 -10.80 0.36 -5.92
C VAL A 143 -9.94 1.14 -4.96
N ARG A 144 -8.62 0.94 -5.06
CA ARG A 144 -7.61 1.63 -4.25
C ARG A 144 -6.58 2.24 -5.18
N LEU A 145 -6.21 3.47 -4.91
CA LEU A 145 -5.16 4.20 -5.58
C LEU A 145 -4.22 4.75 -4.52
N GLU A 146 -2.93 4.69 -4.76
CA GLU A 146 -1.92 5.36 -3.97
C GLU A 146 -0.91 6.02 -4.92
N ASN A 147 -0.55 7.27 -4.66
CA ASN A 147 0.35 8.01 -5.53
C ASN A 147 1.23 8.99 -4.74
N ASP A 148 2.43 9.28 -5.25
CA ASP A 148 3.33 10.31 -4.71
C ASP A 148 2.90 11.75 -5.09
N TYR A 149 1.78 11.90 -5.81
CA TYR A 149 1.19 13.16 -6.20
C TYR A 149 0.74 14.01 -5.00
N ASP A 150 1.47 15.11 -4.79
CA ASP A 150 1.09 16.20 -3.92
C ASP A 150 0.78 17.46 -4.77
N PRO A 151 -0.47 17.64 -5.23
CA PRO A 151 -0.87 18.80 -6.02
C PRO A 151 -0.75 20.12 -5.24
N THR A 152 -0.74 20.02 -3.92
CA THR A 152 -0.82 21.18 -3.02
C THR A 152 0.54 21.66 -2.54
N ARG A 153 1.62 20.91 -2.81
CA ARG A 153 2.97 21.09 -2.22
C ARG A 153 2.96 21.10 -0.69
N ILE A 154 1.90 20.58 -0.06
CA ILE A 154 1.76 20.53 1.41
C ILE A 154 2.63 19.41 1.99
N LEU A 155 2.84 18.34 1.22
CA LEU A 155 3.65 17.17 1.54
C LEU A 155 5.08 17.26 1.00
N GLY A 156 5.36 18.11 0.02
CA GLY A 156 6.71 18.46 -0.46
C GLY A 156 6.77 18.83 -1.95
N ASP A 157 7.98 19.01 -2.48
CA ASP A 157 8.17 19.20 -3.92
C ASP A 157 7.77 17.95 -4.70
N TYR A 158 6.99 18.17 -5.76
CA TYR A 158 6.54 17.18 -6.72
C TYR A 158 7.72 16.64 -7.53
N GLY A 159 7.78 15.32 -7.66
CA GLY A 159 8.71 14.59 -8.52
C GLY A 159 8.45 13.10 -8.40
N ASP A 160 8.68 12.34 -9.46
CA ASP A 160 8.62 10.89 -9.41
C ASP A 160 9.59 10.40 -8.32
N ARG A 161 9.04 9.93 -7.20
CA ARG A 161 9.80 9.34 -6.10
C ARG A 161 9.79 7.83 -6.21
N TYR A 162 10.42 7.19 -5.24
CA TYR A 162 10.63 5.76 -5.25
C TYR A 162 9.36 4.94 -5.45
N ARG A 163 8.30 5.14 -4.66
CA ARG A 163 6.98 4.51 -4.86
C ARG A 163 6.04 5.50 -5.53
N THR A 164 5.84 5.35 -6.83
CA THR A 164 5.24 6.40 -7.66
C THR A 164 3.72 6.27 -7.76
N ALA A 165 3.26 5.06 -8.09
CA ALA A 165 1.83 4.80 -8.19
C ALA A 165 1.52 3.34 -7.86
N ALA A 166 0.38 3.12 -7.20
CA ALA A 166 -0.21 1.81 -7.07
C ALA A 166 -1.71 1.88 -7.29
N VAL A 167 -2.27 0.91 -8.00
CA VAL A 167 -3.70 0.77 -8.23
C VAL A 167 -4.08 -0.67 -7.95
N GLU A 168 -5.17 -0.89 -7.22
CA GLU A 168 -5.76 -2.21 -7.05
C GLU A 168 -7.28 -2.13 -7.24
N VAL A 169 -7.84 -3.15 -7.87
CA VAL A 169 -9.27 -3.38 -7.97
C VAL A 169 -9.56 -4.72 -7.29
N GLY A 170 -10.53 -4.70 -6.38
CA GLY A 170 -11.06 -5.86 -5.69
C GLY A 170 -12.53 -6.11 -6.03
N TYR A 171 -12.94 -7.37 -6.05
CA TYR A 171 -14.34 -7.78 -6.16
C TYR A 171 -14.66 -8.83 -5.11
N LEU A 172 -15.68 -8.57 -4.28
CA LEU A 172 -16.13 -9.47 -3.23
C LEU A 172 -16.84 -10.69 -3.84
N VAL A 173 -16.29 -11.88 -3.61
CA VAL A 173 -16.85 -13.15 -4.11
C VAL A 173 -17.54 -13.98 -3.03
N SER A 174 -17.25 -13.68 -1.77
CA SER A 174 -17.93 -14.22 -0.59
C SER A 174 -17.89 -13.15 0.51
N ASN A 175 -18.58 -13.37 1.63
CA ASN A 175 -18.64 -12.38 2.73
C ASN A 175 -17.27 -11.84 3.20
N GLU A 176 -16.21 -12.63 3.04
CA GLU A 176 -14.86 -12.26 3.50
C GLU A 176 -13.83 -12.25 2.37
N THR A 177 -14.05 -13.02 1.29
CA THR A 177 -13.04 -13.22 0.26
C THR A 177 -13.23 -12.31 -0.93
N GLN A 178 -12.14 -11.67 -1.36
CA GLN A 178 -12.08 -10.83 -2.55
C GLN A 178 -11.14 -11.41 -3.60
N LEU A 179 -11.54 -11.32 -4.86
CA LEU A 179 -10.63 -11.38 -6.00
C LEU A 179 -9.97 -10.01 -6.15
N ILE A 180 -8.65 -9.95 -6.24
CA ILE A 180 -7.91 -8.71 -6.40
C ILE A 180 -7.05 -8.75 -7.66
N ALA A 181 -6.89 -7.60 -8.30
CA ALA A 181 -5.94 -7.38 -9.37
C ALA A 181 -5.33 -5.98 -9.20
N GLY A 182 -4.02 -5.86 -9.35
CA GLY A 182 -3.36 -4.59 -9.09
C GLY A 182 -2.02 -4.43 -9.77
N ILE A 183 -1.51 -3.21 -9.65
CA ILE A 183 -0.21 -2.79 -10.15
C ILE A 183 0.48 -1.89 -9.13
N ASN A 184 1.78 -2.08 -8.94
CA ASN A 184 2.66 -1.21 -8.16
C ASN A 184 3.81 -0.74 -9.03
N LEU A 185 4.08 0.56 -9.01
CA LEU A 185 5.13 1.19 -9.78
C LEU A 185 6.16 1.78 -8.84
N PHE A 186 7.40 1.32 -9.00
CA PHE A 186 8.58 1.91 -8.39
C PHE A 186 9.42 2.54 -9.48
N THR A 187 9.85 3.79 -9.29
CA THR A 187 10.56 4.56 -10.35
C THR A 187 11.98 4.93 -9.93
N GLY A 188 12.25 4.97 -8.61
CA GLY A 188 13.46 5.61 -8.08
C GLY A 188 13.30 7.13 -8.04
N GLU A 189 14.41 7.86 -7.98
CA GLU A 189 14.41 9.33 -7.97
C GLU A 189 15.07 9.91 -9.24
N PRO A 190 14.41 9.81 -10.42
CA PRO A 190 14.94 10.30 -11.68
C PRO A 190 15.09 11.83 -11.72
N GLY A 191 14.39 12.56 -10.85
CA GLY A 191 14.51 14.03 -10.74
C GLY A 191 15.89 14.51 -10.28
N GLU A 192 16.73 13.64 -9.70
CA GLU A 192 18.13 13.97 -9.42
C GLU A 192 19.02 13.96 -10.68
N GLY A 193 18.52 13.32 -11.75
CA GLY A 193 19.17 13.29 -13.04
C GLY A 193 18.91 14.55 -13.88
N GLY A 194 19.80 14.80 -14.84
CA GLY A 194 19.56 15.83 -15.85
C GLY A 194 18.35 15.53 -16.76
N PHE A 195 17.86 16.55 -17.46
CA PHE A 195 16.84 16.40 -18.52
C PHE A 195 17.51 16.29 -19.90
N LEU A 196 17.13 15.28 -20.67
CA LEU A 196 17.48 15.11 -22.07
C LEU A 196 16.28 15.45 -22.93
N SER A 197 16.39 16.54 -23.70
CA SER A 197 15.39 16.85 -24.71
C SER A 197 15.36 15.77 -25.79
N ARG A 198 14.27 15.72 -26.56
CA ARG A 198 14.15 14.77 -27.67
C ARG A 198 15.25 14.98 -28.72
N GLU A 199 15.61 16.23 -28.98
CA GLU A 199 16.70 16.60 -29.91
C GLU A 199 18.06 16.16 -29.39
N ALA A 200 18.23 16.08 -28.07
CA ALA A 200 19.42 15.58 -27.40
C ALA A 200 19.44 14.05 -27.23
N GLY A 201 18.48 13.33 -27.81
CA GLY A 201 18.40 11.86 -27.75
C GLY A 201 17.48 11.29 -26.67
N GLY A 202 16.64 12.12 -26.04
CA GLY A 202 15.62 11.65 -25.10
C GLY A 202 14.61 10.70 -25.77
N THR A 203 14.25 9.62 -25.07
CA THR A 203 13.43 8.54 -25.63
C THR A 203 11.93 8.84 -25.63
N GLY A 204 11.48 9.75 -24.76
CA GLY A 204 10.08 10.13 -24.63
C GLY A 204 9.63 11.22 -25.58
N ARG A 205 8.31 11.36 -25.76
CA ARG A 205 7.71 12.40 -26.62
C ARG A 205 8.14 13.81 -26.19
N TYR A 206 8.30 14.03 -24.90
CA TYR A 206 8.70 15.30 -24.28
C TYR A 206 10.10 15.25 -23.66
N GLY A 207 10.96 14.36 -24.15
CA GLY A 207 12.29 14.10 -23.58
C GLY A 207 12.27 13.00 -22.53
N SER A 208 13.39 12.82 -21.85
CA SER A 208 13.56 11.84 -20.77
C SER A 208 14.52 12.37 -19.71
N TYR A 209 14.42 11.88 -18.49
CA TYR A 209 15.50 12.07 -17.51
C TYR A 209 16.75 11.28 -17.92
N THR A 210 17.92 11.67 -17.42
CA THR A 210 19.14 10.84 -17.46
C THR A 210 19.36 10.20 -16.10
N MET A 211 20.07 9.08 -16.08
CA MET A 211 20.52 8.41 -14.85
C MET A 211 21.84 8.98 -14.31
N ILE A 212 22.29 10.11 -14.87
CA ILE A 212 23.52 10.81 -14.50
C ILE A 212 23.15 12.16 -13.91
N ARG A 213 23.66 12.46 -12.71
CA ARG A 213 23.52 13.74 -12.05
C ARG A 213 24.35 14.82 -12.74
N ALA A 214 24.09 16.09 -12.42
CA ALA A 214 24.84 17.22 -12.97
C ALA A 214 26.34 17.19 -12.67
N ASP A 215 26.74 16.53 -11.57
CA ASP A 215 28.14 16.34 -11.18
C ASP A 215 28.83 15.13 -11.87
N GLY A 216 28.11 14.42 -12.74
CA GLY A 216 28.60 13.23 -13.45
C GLY A 216 28.51 11.93 -12.67
N SER A 217 27.99 11.95 -11.44
CA SER A 217 27.73 10.72 -10.67
C SER A 217 26.48 9.99 -11.15
N ASP A 218 26.47 8.67 -11.04
CA ASP A 218 25.27 7.87 -11.26
C ASP A 218 24.23 8.17 -10.17
N VAL A 219 22.94 8.23 -10.52
CA VAL A 219 21.87 8.29 -9.53
C VAL A 219 21.85 6.96 -8.74
N THR A 220 22.31 6.95 -7.49
CA THR A 220 22.81 5.75 -6.79
C THR A 220 21.89 5.07 -5.78
N ALA A 221 20.96 5.75 -5.11
CA ALA A 221 20.43 5.18 -3.86
C ALA A 221 19.32 4.10 -4.04
N ARG A 222 18.71 3.99 -5.23
CA ARG A 222 17.26 3.71 -5.39
C ARG A 222 16.93 2.86 -6.62
N ASP A 223 17.79 1.90 -6.94
CA ASP A 223 18.03 1.48 -8.32
C ASP A 223 17.01 0.55 -8.99
N ARG A 224 15.96 0.08 -8.32
CA ARG A 224 14.93 -0.72 -8.98
C ARG A 224 13.71 0.10 -9.32
N SER A 225 13.80 0.68 -10.51
CA SER A 225 12.62 0.98 -11.30
C SER A 225 12.00 -0.36 -11.72
N VAL A 226 10.78 -0.64 -11.27
CA VAL A 226 10.08 -1.90 -11.56
C VAL A 226 8.57 -1.70 -11.46
N GLY A 227 7.84 -2.30 -12.39
CA GLY A 227 6.39 -2.44 -12.29
C GLY A 227 6.03 -3.86 -11.88
N ASN A 228 5.17 -4.01 -10.87
CA ASN A 228 4.66 -5.29 -10.43
C ASN A 228 3.17 -5.34 -10.76
N ALA A 229 2.74 -6.30 -11.57
CA ALA A 229 1.32 -6.55 -11.83
C ALA A 229 0.92 -7.89 -11.22
N TYR A 230 -0.24 -7.97 -10.58
CA TYR A 230 -0.68 -9.20 -9.91
C TYR A 230 -2.19 -9.40 -9.99
N VAL A 231 -2.56 -10.66 -9.75
CA VAL A 231 -3.90 -11.09 -9.39
C VAL A 231 -3.82 -11.94 -8.12
N GLY A 232 -4.90 -12.01 -7.36
CA GLY A 232 -4.88 -12.75 -6.12
C GLY A 232 -6.23 -12.91 -5.44
N LEU A 233 -6.16 -13.53 -4.27
CA LEU A 233 -7.23 -13.62 -3.30
C LEU A 233 -6.80 -12.92 -2.02
N ARG A 234 -7.74 -12.27 -1.35
CA ARG A 234 -7.55 -11.60 -0.06
C ARG A 234 -8.76 -11.85 0.84
N GLY A 235 -8.58 -11.79 2.15
CA GLY A 235 -9.64 -12.07 3.13
C GLY A 235 -9.96 -13.56 3.22
N LEU A 236 -8.93 -14.41 3.10
CA LEU A 236 -9.05 -15.83 3.37
C LEU A 236 -8.97 -16.05 4.89
N ASN A 237 -10.11 -16.35 5.50
CA ASN A 237 -10.19 -16.62 6.92
C ASN A 237 -10.07 -18.13 7.19
N LEU A 238 -8.90 -18.53 7.68
CA LEU A 238 -8.59 -19.89 8.11
C LEU A 238 -8.52 -20.01 9.63
N ALA A 239 -8.83 -18.93 10.36
CA ALA A 239 -8.75 -18.92 11.81
C ALA A 239 -9.96 -19.62 12.45
N SER A 240 -9.67 -20.57 13.34
CA SER A 240 -10.64 -21.26 14.19
C SER A 240 -10.55 -20.85 15.67
N SER A 241 -9.53 -20.08 16.03
CA SER A 241 -9.26 -19.62 17.40
C SER A 241 -8.69 -18.20 17.45
N GLU A 242 -8.79 -17.57 18.61
CA GLU A 242 -8.22 -16.23 18.85
C GLU A 242 -6.71 -16.17 18.67
N PHE A 243 -6.00 -17.25 18.96
CA PHE A 243 -4.56 -17.33 18.69
C PHE A 243 -4.27 -17.29 17.19
N GLU A 244 -5.04 -18.01 16.40
CA GLU A 244 -4.90 -18.04 14.93
C GLU A 244 -5.23 -16.67 14.31
N ARG A 245 -6.23 -15.96 14.86
CA ARG A 245 -6.50 -14.55 14.52
C ARG A 245 -5.34 -13.64 14.90
N ALA A 246 -4.74 -13.82 16.08
CA ALA A 246 -3.59 -13.01 16.53
C ALA A 246 -2.37 -13.14 15.61
N ILE A 247 -2.18 -14.31 15.00
CA ILE A 247 -1.14 -14.54 14.00
C ILE A 247 -1.62 -14.25 12.56
N GLY A 248 -2.82 -13.69 12.38
CA GLY A 248 -3.33 -13.20 11.09
C GLY A 248 -3.81 -14.26 10.12
N LEU A 249 -4.24 -15.43 10.61
CA LEU A 249 -4.90 -16.44 9.77
C LEU A 249 -6.35 -16.07 9.41
N ASP A 250 -6.90 -15.00 9.96
CA ASP A 250 -8.24 -14.47 9.64
C ASP A 250 -8.27 -13.52 8.44
N ASP A 251 -7.12 -13.07 7.95
CA ASP A 251 -7.02 -12.18 6.80
C ASP A 251 -5.79 -12.54 5.93
N LEU A 252 -5.78 -13.78 5.43
CA LEU A 252 -4.73 -14.25 4.52
C LEU A 252 -4.96 -13.74 3.10
N GLN A 253 -3.84 -13.47 2.42
CA GLN A 253 -3.77 -13.12 1.01
C GLN A 253 -2.82 -14.05 0.26
N ILE A 254 -3.19 -14.33 -0.99
CA ILE A 254 -2.36 -15.05 -1.95
C ILE A 254 -2.32 -14.23 -3.22
N LYS A 255 -1.13 -13.88 -3.70
CA LYS A 255 -0.93 -13.11 -4.93
C LYS A 255 0.01 -13.86 -5.86
N VAL A 256 -0.34 -13.88 -7.14
CA VAL A 256 0.53 -14.31 -8.24
C VAL A 256 0.69 -13.12 -9.17
N GLY A 257 1.93 -12.82 -9.52
CA GLY A 257 2.21 -11.64 -10.33
C GLY A 257 3.47 -11.76 -11.15
N TRP A 258 3.72 -10.70 -11.90
CA TRP A 258 4.89 -10.52 -12.72
C TRP A 258 5.51 -9.16 -12.43
N SER A 259 6.82 -9.15 -12.19
CA SER A 259 7.61 -7.97 -11.91
C SER A 259 8.50 -7.69 -13.10
N SER A 260 8.40 -6.52 -13.71
CA SER A 260 9.24 -6.12 -14.84
C SER A 260 9.26 -4.62 -15.03
N GLU A 261 10.39 -4.08 -15.47
CA GLU A 261 10.45 -2.69 -15.89
C GLU A 261 9.54 -2.39 -17.10
N ALA A 262 9.28 -3.39 -17.95
CA ALA A 262 8.38 -3.23 -19.08
C ALA A 262 6.95 -2.87 -18.64
N ILE A 263 6.50 -3.38 -17.48
CA ILE A 263 5.20 -3.03 -16.90
C ILE A 263 5.16 -1.54 -16.56
N ARG A 264 6.17 -1.03 -15.84
CA ARG A 264 6.24 0.39 -15.46
C ARG A 264 6.37 1.28 -16.69
N GLY A 265 7.24 0.92 -17.63
CA GLY A 265 7.40 1.65 -18.89
C GLY A 265 6.08 1.73 -19.69
N ALA A 266 5.34 0.63 -19.77
CA ALA A 266 4.07 0.59 -20.49
C ALA A 266 2.94 1.39 -19.81
N THR A 267 3.02 1.63 -18.49
CA THR A 267 1.98 2.36 -17.76
C THR A 267 2.38 3.81 -17.48
N GLN A 268 3.49 4.03 -16.77
CA GLN A 268 3.93 5.35 -16.35
C GLN A 268 4.39 6.21 -17.52
N ASN A 269 5.27 5.71 -18.40
CA ASN A 269 5.77 6.55 -19.49
C ASN A 269 4.65 6.85 -20.52
N GLN A 270 3.69 5.95 -20.72
CA GLN A 270 2.50 6.24 -21.52
C GLN A 270 1.61 7.30 -20.87
N PHE A 271 1.46 7.27 -19.54
CA PHE A 271 0.78 8.32 -18.81
C PHE A 271 1.52 9.66 -18.93
N HIS A 272 2.85 9.68 -18.81
CA HIS A 272 3.67 10.87 -18.99
C HIS A 272 3.49 11.49 -20.38
N ASP A 273 3.36 10.67 -21.43
CA ASP A 273 3.03 11.16 -22.77
C ASP A 273 1.64 11.82 -22.87
N LEU A 274 0.67 11.37 -22.08
CA LEU A 274 -0.66 11.97 -22.02
C LEU A 274 -0.63 13.34 -21.31
N ILE A 275 0.10 13.44 -20.20
CA ILE A 275 0.16 14.65 -19.35
C ILE A 275 1.36 15.57 -19.61
N ARG A 276 2.15 15.30 -20.66
CA ARG A 276 3.29 16.11 -21.14
C ARG A 276 4.50 16.16 -20.19
N TYR A 277 4.81 15.02 -19.58
CA TYR A 277 6.00 14.85 -18.75
C TYR A 277 7.10 14.07 -19.50
N PRO A 278 8.39 14.29 -19.17
CA PRO A 278 9.48 13.46 -19.66
C PRO A 278 9.33 12.00 -19.26
N HIS A 279 9.83 11.10 -20.11
CA HIS A 279 9.92 9.68 -19.76
C HIS A 279 10.97 9.44 -18.68
N ILE A 280 10.74 8.38 -17.91
CA ILE A 280 11.78 7.80 -17.08
C ILE A 280 12.49 6.72 -17.89
N PRO A 281 13.83 6.76 -18.03
CA PRO A 281 14.61 5.73 -18.70
C PRO A 281 14.27 4.33 -18.19
N LEU A 282 14.12 3.39 -19.11
CA LEU A 282 13.97 1.99 -18.75
C LEU A 282 15.30 1.48 -18.20
N ARG A 283 15.24 0.80 -17.05
CA ARG A 283 16.38 0.08 -16.49
C ARG A 283 16.32 -1.40 -16.88
N ASP A 284 17.46 -2.05 -16.98
CA ASP A 284 17.50 -3.49 -17.27
C ASP A 284 17.08 -4.28 -16.02
N SER A 285 15.81 -4.65 -15.96
CA SER A 285 15.24 -5.49 -14.92
C SER A 285 14.46 -6.63 -15.59
N PRO A 286 15.08 -7.82 -15.71
CA PRO A 286 14.44 -8.95 -16.37
C PRO A 286 13.15 -9.32 -15.65
N GLY A 287 12.13 -9.64 -16.43
CA GLY A 287 10.82 -10.02 -15.91
C GLY A 287 10.91 -11.26 -15.02
N LYS A 288 10.23 -11.23 -13.87
CA LYS A 288 10.19 -12.34 -12.92
C LYS A 288 8.76 -12.59 -12.47
N LEU A 289 8.31 -13.84 -12.64
CA LEU A 289 7.11 -14.33 -11.97
C LEU A 289 7.32 -14.27 -10.45
N TYR A 290 6.27 -13.96 -9.70
CA TYR A 290 6.26 -14.17 -8.27
C TYR A 290 4.98 -14.79 -7.76
N LEU A 291 5.14 -15.55 -6.69
CA LEU A 291 4.11 -15.97 -5.77
C LEU A 291 4.38 -15.32 -4.41
N GLU A 292 3.31 -14.87 -3.77
CA GLU A 292 3.32 -14.28 -2.44
C GLU A 292 2.14 -14.84 -1.62
N LEU A 293 2.44 -15.22 -0.38
CA LEU A 293 1.47 -15.57 0.65
C LEU A 293 1.74 -14.66 1.85
N GLY A 294 0.70 -14.09 2.46
CA GLY A 294 0.87 -13.29 3.66
C GLY A 294 -0.43 -12.90 4.32
N THR A 295 -0.32 -12.09 5.37
CA THR A 295 -1.46 -11.48 6.07
C THR A 295 -1.69 -10.07 5.51
N ASN A 296 -2.94 -9.63 5.32
CA ASN A 296 -3.26 -8.28 4.84
C ASN A 296 -3.32 -7.21 5.96
N HIS A 297 -2.99 -7.57 7.20
CA HIS A 297 -2.93 -6.65 8.34
C HIS A 297 -2.09 -5.40 8.09
N GLY A 298 -2.72 -4.22 8.07
CA GLY A 298 -2.05 -2.92 7.96
C GLY A 298 -1.31 -2.70 6.65
N GLN A 299 -1.59 -3.51 5.61
CA GLN A 299 -0.87 -3.39 4.36
C GLN A 299 -1.37 -2.20 3.54
N THR A 300 -0.43 -1.35 3.15
CA THR A 300 -0.57 -0.41 2.04
C THR A 300 -0.60 -1.18 0.71
N LEU A 301 -0.79 -0.48 -0.42
CA LEU A 301 -0.72 -1.15 -1.71
C LEU A 301 0.69 -1.69 -1.99
N TYR A 302 1.73 -1.13 -1.38
CA TYR A 302 3.11 -1.52 -1.63
C TYR A 302 3.54 -2.73 -0.76
N PRO A 303 4.00 -3.82 -1.40
CA PRO A 303 4.45 -5.05 -0.74
C PRO A 303 5.85 -4.94 -0.13
#